data_AF-A0A7C3A6Q0-F1
#
_entry.id   AF-A0A7C3A6Q0-F1
#
_cell.length_a   1.000
_cell.length_b   1.000
_cell.length_c   1.000
_cell.angle_alpha   90.00
_cell.angle_beta   90.00
_cell.angle_gamma   90.00
#
_symmetry.space_group_name_H-M   'P 1'
#
loop_
_entity.id
_entity.type
_entity.pdbx_description
1 polymer ?
#
loop_
_entity_poly.entity_id
_entity_poly.type
_entity_poly.pdbx_seq_one_letter_code
_entity_poly.pdbx_strand_id
1 'polypeptide(L)'
;MELIFTPVILFSLLVGFYMAWNIGANDLANSMGTSVGSRALSIKQAILVAAILEFGGAVFVGSHVTDTVRKKIVDVRVLSLHIGPEAFICGMLAAILGAAIWITIATYFSLPVSTTHSIVGAVVGFGIVAAGIDTINFGKLAEIVASWIISPIAGGILSFLTFTIIKREVFDKDDKMECAKRVVPYFVGFVSTVLVLSMVYKGPEEPPPRHGHRRGVLHGLGDRGDEWRGDAPLFEKLQNQGRGRISAGGELLQAFTDPHGLLRRLRPWGQRCRQRRRSPGGDRLCGPNG
;
A
#
# COMPACT_ATOMS: atom_id res chain seq x y z
N MET A 1 17.87 -10.38 20.20
CA MET A 1 16.62 -10.20 19.44
C MET A 1 15.79 -9.04 20.00
N GLU A 2 15.57 -8.99 21.33
CA GLU A 2 14.91 -7.87 22.05
C GLU A 2 15.48 -6.46 21.77
N LEU A 3 16.82 -6.35 21.64
CA LEU A 3 17.52 -5.05 21.50
C LEU A 3 17.28 -4.35 20.15
N ILE A 4 16.94 -5.10 19.09
CA ILE A 4 16.66 -4.56 17.75
C ILE A 4 15.14 -4.40 17.54
N PHE A 5 14.35 -5.28 18.14
CA PHE A 5 12.89 -5.28 17.96
C PHE A 5 12.24 -4.03 18.58
N THR A 6 12.68 -3.64 19.78
CA THR A 6 12.16 -2.46 20.49
C THR A 6 12.37 -1.14 19.73
N PRO A 7 13.57 -0.79 19.23
CA PRO A 7 13.78 0.45 18.48
C PRO A 7 13.04 0.46 17.14
N VAL A 8 12.93 -0.69 16.45
CA VAL A 8 12.18 -0.79 15.18
C VAL A 8 10.69 -0.53 15.41
N ILE A 9 10.11 -1.08 16.47
CA ILE A 9 8.71 -0.80 16.84
C ILE A 9 8.52 0.67 17.19
N LEU A 10 9.38 1.24 18.03
CA LEU A 10 9.30 2.65 18.40
C LEU A 10 9.36 3.55 17.16
N PHE A 11 10.29 3.27 16.26
CA PHE A 11 10.42 4.01 15.00
C PHE A 11 9.20 3.81 14.10
N SER A 12 8.65 2.60 14.03
CA SER A 12 7.42 2.30 13.30
C SER A 12 6.23 3.10 13.81
N LEU A 13 6.09 3.24 15.13
CA LEU A 13 5.04 4.05 15.74
C LEU A 13 5.20 5.53 15.40
N LEU A 14 6.43 6.06 15.44
CA LEU A 14 6.71 7.45 15.08
C LEU A 14 6.40 7.72 13.60
N VAL A 15 6.86 6.86 12.69
CA VAL A 15 6.60 6.99 11.25
C VAL A 15 5.11 6.81 10.93
N GLY A 16 4.45 5.85 11.58
CA GLY A 16 3.01 5.63 11.45
C GLY A 16 2.19 6.83 11.94
N PHE A 17 2.55 7.40 13.09
CA PHE A 17 1.93 8.62 13.61
C PHE A 17 2.14 9.80 12.65
N TYR A 18 3.36 9.95 12.12
CA TYR A 18 3.66 10.99 11.13
C TYR A 18 2.81 10.85 9.87
N MET A 19 2.65 9.63 9.34
CA MET A 19 1.75 9.38 8.22
C MET A 19 0.30 9.71 8.57
N ALA A 20 -0.20 9.27 9.72
CA ALA A 20 -1.56 9.56 10.17
C ALA A 20 -1.84 11.06 10.31
N TRP A 21 -0.88 11.83 10.85
CA TRP A 21 -0.96 13.28 10.91
C TRP A 21 -1.10 13.89 9.50
N ASN A 22 -0.27 13.44 8.55
CA ASN A 22 -0.29 13.95 7.17
C ASN A 22 -1.60 13.60 6.45
N ILE A 23 -2.14 12.40 6.64
CA ILE A 23 -3.45 12.01 6.12
C ILE A 23 -4.52 12.97 6.65
N GLY A 24 -4.57 13.19 7.97
CA GLY A 24 -5.54 14.11 8.57
C GLY A 24 -5.42 15.53 8.05
N ALA A 25 -4.19 16.05 7.92
CA ALA A 25 -3.96 17.41 7.42
C ALA A 25 -4.38 17.60 5.95
N ASN A 26 -4.16 16.59 5.11
CA ASN A 26 -4.50 16.63 3.69
C ASN A 26 -6.00 16.38 3.43
N ASP A 27 -6.59 15.42 4.15
CA ASP A 27 -7.92 14.90 3.80
C ASP A 27 -9.07 15.63 4.53
N LEU A 28 -8.79 16.39 5.60
CA LEU A 28 -9.82 17.16 6.34
C LEU A 28 -10.62 18.12 5.45
N ALA A 29 -9.95 18.73 4.46
CA ALA A 29 -10.59 19.65 3.52
C ALA A 29 -11.66 18.93 2.66
N ASN A 30 -11.48 17.63 2.38
CA ASN A 30 -12.38 16.85 1.54
C ASN A 30 -13.73 16.59 2.23
N SER A 31 -13.73 16.34 3.55
CA SER A 31 -14.95 16.03 4.32
C SER A 31 -15.62 17.28 4.91
N MET A 32 -14.84 18.28 5.31
CA MET A 32 -15.36 19.46 6.03
C MET A 32 -15.40 20.75 5.19
N GLY A 33 -14.85 20.74 3.96
CA GLY A 33 -14.76 21.94 3.12
C GLY A 33 -16.12 22.57 2.79
N THR A 34 -17.15 21.76 2.54
CA THR A 34 -18.51 22.25 2.24
C THR A 34 -19.19 22.86 3.47
N SER A 35 -19.03 22.23 4.65
CA SER A 35 -19.62 22.69 5.91
C SER A 35 -18.99 23.98 6.41
N VAL A 36 -17.66 24.12 6.28
CA VAL A 36 -16.95 25.36 6.61
C VAL A 36 -17.20 26.44 5.56
N GLY A 37 -17.18 26.08 4.27
CA GLY A 37 -17.39 27.01 3.16
C GLY A 37 -18.79 27.63 3.14
N SER A 38 -19.82 26.86 3.53
CA SER A 38 -21.20 27.36 3.70
C SER A 38 -21.42 28.16 4.98
N ARG A 39 -20.41 28.28 5.85
CA ARG A 39 -20.49 28.87 7.20
C ARG A 39 -21.45 28.14 8.15
N ALA A 40 -21.80 26.89 7.85
CA ALA A 40 -22.60 26.06 8.75
C ALA A 40 -21.82 25.69 10.02
N LEU A 41 -20.50 25.51 9.90
CA LEU A 41 -19.60 25.23 11.02
C LEU A 41 -18.39 26.16 10.98
N SER A 42 -17.91 26.57 12.15
CA SER A 42 -16.60 27.21 12.28
C SER A 42 -15.47 26.20 12.07
N ILE A 43 -14.27 26.68 11.70
CA ILE A 43 -13.08 25.83 11.53
C ILE A 43 -12.79 24.99 12.79
N LYS A 44 -12.93 25.59 13.98
CA LYS A 44 -12.70 24.88 15.25
C LYS A 44 -13.70 23.73 15.46
N GLN A 45 -14.98 23.96 15.15
CA GLN A 45 -16.01 22.93 15.24
C GLN A 45 -15.79 21.81 14.22
N ALA A 46 -15.45 22.18 12.98
CA ALA A 46 -15.17 21.21 11.92
C ALA A 46 -13.99 20.28 12.28
N ILE A 47 -12.91 20.83 12.84
CA ILE A 47 -11.76 20.03 13.30
C ILE A 47 -12.18 19.05 14.40
N LEU A 48 -12.97 19.49 15.39
CA LEU A 48 -13.40 18.62 16.49
C LEU A 48 -14.30 17.49 16.01
N VAL A 49 -15.27 17.79 15.15
CA VAL A 49 -16.18 16.78 14.59
C VAL A 49 -15.41 15.80 13.72
N ALA A 50 -14.51 16.29 12.85
CA ALA A 50 -13.69 15.43 12.01
C ALA A 50 -12.79 14.52 12.84
N ALA A 51 -12.13 15.03 13.89
CA ALA A 51 -11.27 14.22 14.74
C ALA A 51 -12.02 13.01 15.35
N ILE A 52 -13.26 13.21 15.81
CA ILE A 52 -14.09 12.14 16.38
C ILE A 52 -14.54 11.15 15.30
N LEU A 53 -15.05 11.65 14.18
CA LEU A 53 -15.63 10.81 13.12
C LEU A 53 -14.55 10.04 12.32
N GLU A 54 -13.43 10.68 11.99
CA GLU A 54 -12.29 10.04 11.32
C GLU A 54 -11.64 8.98 12.21
N PHE A 55 -11.46 9.28 13.50
CA PHE A 55 -10.97 8.28 14.45
C PHE A 55 -11.94 7.10 14.59
N GLY A 56 -13.24 7.37 14.69
CA GLY A 56 -14.27 6.33 14.70
C GLY A 56 -14.22 5.46 13.45
N GLY A 57 -14.18 6.07 12.26
CA GLY A 57 -14.07 5.35 10.98
C GLY A 57 -12.81 4.49 10.89
N ALA A 58 -11.66 5.03 11.31
CA ALA A 58 -10.40 4.30 11.33
C ALA A 58 -10.45 3.07 12.24
N VAL A 59 -11.06 3.18 13.42
CA VAL A 59 -11.21 2.07 14.38
C VAL A 59 -12.20 1.02 13.90
N PHE A 60 -13.37 1.43 13.38
CA PHE A 60 -14.44 0.48 13.07
C PHE A 60 -14.31 -0.18 11.69
N VAL A 61 -13.74 0.51 10.68
CA VAL A 61 -13.77 0.05 9.28
C VAL A 61 -12.37 0.07 8.62
N GLY A 62 -11.36 0.68 9.27
CA GLY A 62 -10.05 0.91 8.67
C GLY A 62 -9.24 -0.36 8.34
N SER A 63 -9.49 -1.46 9.06
CA SER A 63 -8.71 -2.71 8.92
C SER A 63 -8.67 -3.27 7.50
N HIS A 64 -9.77 -3.15 6.75
CA HIS A 64 -9.93 -3.74 5.42
C HIS A 64 -9.06 -3.04 4.36
N VAL A 65 -8.93 -1.71 4.49
CA VAL A 65 -8.07 -0.91 3.60
C VAL A 65 -6.60 -1.18 3.94
N THR A 66 -6.26 -1.20 5.22
CA THR A 66 -4.91 -1.55 5.68
C THR A 66 -4.49 -2.94 5.20
N ASP A 67 -5.39 -3.93 5.24
CA ASP A 67 -5.13 -5.27 4.77
C ASP A 67 -4.89 -5.34 3.25
N THR A 68 -5.59 -4.52 2.49
CA THR A 68 -5.37 -4.41 1.05
C THR A 68 -3.98 -3.85 0.75
N VAL A 69 -3.56 -2.79 1.45
CA VAL A 69 -2.22 -2.21 1.28
C VAL A 69 -1.13 -3.20 1.72
N ARG A 70 -1.35 -3.91 2.83
CA ARG A 70 -0.37 -4.85 3.40
C ARG A 70 -0.18 -6.12 2.57
N LYS A 71 -1.27 -6.71 2.07
CA LYS A 71 -1.27 -8.09 1.55
C LYS A 71 -1.48 -8.20 0.04
N LYS A 72 -2.13 -7.22 -0.60
CA LYS A 72 -2.63 -7.38 -1.98
C LYS A 72 -1.77 -6.69 -3.05
N ILE A 73 -0.91 -5.75 -2.68
CA ILE A 73 -0.07 -5.00 -3.62
C ILE A 73 1.21 -5.79 -3.95
N VAL A 74 1.84 -6.33 -2.92
CA VAL A 74 3.09 -7.10 -3.02
C VAL A 74 2.91 -8.41 -2.26
N ASP A 75 3.34 -9.52 -2.86
CA ASP A 75 3.25 -10.82 -2.21
C ASP A 75 4.24 -10.89 -1.05
N VAL A 76 3.71 -10.74 0.17
CA VAL A 76 4.48 -10.73 1.42
C VAL A 76 5.28 -12.01 1.59
N ARG A 77 4.77 -13.17 1.13
CA ARG A 77 5.45 -14.47 1.27
C ARG A 77 6.66 -14.55 0.34
N VAL A 78 6.44 -14.23 -0.93
CA VAL A 78 7.51 -14.23 -1.94
C VAL A 78 8.58 -13.23 -1.55
N LEU A 79 8.19 -12.01 -1.21
CA LEU A 79 9.16 -10.97 -0.88
C LEU A 79 9.93 -11.29 0.41
N SER A 80 9.26 -11.72 1.49
CA SER A 80 9.95 -12.07 2.74
C SER A 80 10.91 -13.24 2.59
N LEU A 81 10.62 -14.20 1.69
CA LEU A 81 11.53 -15.30 1.37
C LEU A 81 12.74 -14.84 0.53
N HIS A 82 12.56 -13.85 -0.35
CA HIS A 82 13.62 -13.34 -1.22
C HIS A 82 14.61 -12.40 -0.51
N ILE A 83 14.13 -11.46 0.31
CA ILE A 83 14.97 -10.41 0.93
C ILE A 83 15.17 -10.57 2.44
N GLY A 84 14.45 -11.50 3.08
CA GLY A 84 14.44 -11.67 4.53
C GLY A 84 13.44 -10.73 5.25
N PRO A 85 12.95 -11.14 6.43
CA PRO A 85 11.92 -10.41 7.17
C PRO A 85 12.39 -9.03 7.67
N GLU A 86 13.68 -8.85 7.98
CA GLU A 86 14.19 -7.56 8.46
C GLU A 86 14.17 -6.52 7.33
N ALA A 87 14.61 -6.90 6.12
CA ALA A 87 14.61 -6.02 4.96
C ALA A 87 13.18 -5.64 4.53
N PHE A 88 12.23 -6.57 4.66
CA PHE A 88 10.82 -6.29 4.40
C PHE A 88 10.26 -5.21 5.34
N ILE A 89 10.54 -5.31 6.64
CA ILE A 89 10.07 -4.31 7.63
C ILE A 89 10.67 -2.94 7.31
N CYS A 90 11.98 -2.87 7.08
CA CYS A 90 12.66 -1.62 6.71
C CYS A 90 12.10 -1.02 5.41
N GLY A 91 11.80 -1.85 4.42
CA GLY A 91 11.22 -1.42 3.15
C GLY A 91 9.82 -0.85 3.27
N MET A 92 8.95 -1.51 4.06
CA MET A 92 7.61 -0.99 4.34
C MET A 92 7.65 0.30 5.15
N LEU A 93 8.59 0.44 6.09
CA LEU A 93 8.81 1.69 6.81
C LEU A 93 9.28 2.81 5.89
N ALA A 94 10.19 2.52 4.97
CA ALA A 94 10.62 3.46 3.95
C ALA A 94 9.46 3.87 3.03
N ALA A 95 8.57 2.94 2.67
CA ALA A 95 7.40 3.25 1.87
C ALA A 95 6.42 4.19 2.60
N ILE A 96 6.12 3.93 3.88
CA ILE A 96 5.27 4.80 4.70
C ILE A 96 5.91 6.18 4.86
N LEU A 97 7.20 6.22 5.17
CA LEU A 97 7.93 7.49 5.34
C LEU A 97 7.99 8.29 4.03
N GLY A 98 8.29 7.64 2.91
CA GLY A 98 8.33 8.28 1.59
C GLY A 98 6.97 8.85 1.17
N ALA A 99 5.89 8.09 1.38
CA ALA A 99 4.53 8.57 1.15
C ALA A 99 4.20 9.75 2.08
N ALA A 100 4.53 9.66 3.36
CA ALA A 100 4.27 10.73 4.33
C ALA A 100 5.00 12.03 3.98
N ILE A 101 6.30 11.95 3.61
CA ILE A 101 7.09 13.11 3.18
C ILE A 101 6.46 13.76 1.95
N TRP A 102 6.06 12.96 0.96
CA TRP A 102 5.39 13.49 -0.24
C TRP A 102 4.09 14.22 0.12
N ILE A 103 3.26 13.63 0.98
CA ILE A 103 2.01 14.27 1.43
C ILE A 103 2.32 15.56 2.18
N THR A 104 3.33 15.58 3.07
CA THR A 104 3.75 16.81 3.77
C THR A 104 4.10 17.93 2.79
N ILE A 105 4.88 17.62 1.76
CA ILE A 105 5.28 18.59 0.74
C ILE A 105 4.05 19.12 0.00
N ALA A 106 3.15 18.22 -0.42
CA ALA A 106 1.93 18.60 -1.11
C ALA A 106 1.01 19.47 -0.24
N THR A 107 0.79 19.09 1.01
CA THR A 107 -0.01 19.83 1.98
C THR A 107 0.61 21.21 2.28
N TYR A 108 1.94 21.31 2.37
CA TYR A 108 2.64 22.59 2.52
C TYR A 108 2.35 23.55 1.35
N PHE A 109 2.30 23.03 0.13
CA PHE A 109 1.90 23.79 -1.06
C PHE A 109 0.38 23.88 -1.26
N SER A 110 -0.42 23.43 -0.29
CA SER A 110 -1.89 23.44 -0.36
C SER A 110 -2.45 22.70 -1.58
N LEU A 111 -1.72 21.67 -2.05
CA LEU A 111 -2.12 20.82 -3.15
C LEU A 111 -2.95 19.64 -2.62
N PRO A 112 -4.21 19.50 -3.02
CA PRO A 112 -5.00 18.33 -2.66
C PRO A 112 -4.46 17.12 -3.41
N VAL A 113 -3.82 16.20 -2.70
CA VAL A 113 -3.27 14.96 -3.26
C VAL A 113 -3.99 13.73 -2.71
N SER A 114 -3.86 12.59 -3.39
CA SER A 114 -4.41 11.32 -2.91
C SER A 114 -3.38 10.59 -2.02
N THR A 115 -3.74 10.40 -0.76
CA THR A 115 -2.95 9.65 0.22
C THR A 115 -2.84 8.17 -0.18
N THR A 116 -3.91 7.58 -0.73
CA THR A 116 -3.96 6.21 -1.24
C THR A 116 -3.01 5.99 -2.42
N HIS A 117 -2.96 6.92 -3.39
CA HIS A 117 -2.00 6.83 -4.50
C HIS A 117 -0.56 6.89 -3.99
N SER A 118 -0.32 7.75 -3.00
CA SER A 118 1.00 7.95 -2.42
C SER A 118 1.54 6.67 -1.76
N ILE A 119 0.73 6.01 -0.92
CA ILE A 119 1.18 4.77 -0.26
C ILE A 119 1.25 3.58 -1.22
N VAL A 120 0.29 3.43 -2.14
CA VAL A 120 0.32 2.33 -3.13
C VAL A 120 1.55 2.47 -4.03
N GLY A 121 1.83 3.68 -4.52
CA GLY A 121 3.02 3.95 -5.33
C GLY A 121 4.32 3.70 -4.58
N ALA A 122 4.40 4.10 -3.31
CA ALA A 122 5.57 3.84 -2.47
C ALA A 122 5.81 2.34 -2.23
N VAL A 123 4.76 1.57 -1.98
CA VAL A 123 4.84 0.10 -1.79
C VAL A 123 5.23 -0.60 -3.10
N VAL A 124 4.67 -0.20 -4.24
CA VAL A 124 5.08 -0.72 -5.56
C VAL A 124 6.54 -0.39 -5.86
N GLY A 125 6.96 0.86 -5.60
CA GLY A 125 8.36 1.29 -5.78
C GLY A 125 9.33 0.48 -4.92
N PHE A 126 8.98 0.25 -3.66
CA PHE A 126 9.72 -0.65 -2.78
C PHE A 126 9.80 -2.07 -3.35
N GLY A 127 8.68 -2.67 -3.77
CA GLY A 127 8.67 -4.03 -4.33
C GLY A 127 9.57 -4.17 -5.56
N ILE A 128 9.52 -3.19 -6.47
CA ILE A 128 10.37 -3.16 -7.67
C ILE A 128 11.86 -3.06 -7.30
N VAL A 129 12.23 -2.18 -6.37
CA VAL A 129 13.63 -2.02 -5.95
C VAL A 129 14.15 -3.24 -5.20
N ALA A 130 13.31 -3.86 -4.38
CA ALA A 130 13.71 -4.94 -3.50
C ALA A 130 13.81 -6.31 -4.21
N ALA A 131 12.91 -6.60 -5.16
CA ALA A 131 12.84 -7.92 -5.79
C ALA A 131 12.49 -7.90 -7.28
N GLY A 132 12.40 -6.73 -7.91
CA GLY A 132 12.11 -6.57 -9.33
C GLY A 132 10.62 -6.54 -9.65
N ILE A 133 10.32 -6.20 -10.91
CA ILE A 133 8.96 -5.98 -11.43
C ILE A 133 8.07 -7.23 -11.30
N ASP A 134 8.65 -8.43 -11.45
CA ASP A 134 7.90 -9.70 -11.47
C ASP A 134 7.24 -10.04 -10.11
N THR A 135 7.62 -9.35 -9.04
CA THR A 135 7.04 -9.55 -7.70
C THR A 135 5.77 -8.75 -7.44
N ILE A 136 5.43 -7.82 -8.35
CA ILE A 136 4.23 -7.00 -8.23
C ILE A 136 3.02 -7.76 -8.77
N ASN A 137 1.96 -7.81 -7.98
CA ASN A 137 0.70 -8.39 -8.44
C ASN A 137 -0.04 -7.39 -9.34
N PHE A 138 0.27 -7.40 -10.64
CA PHE A 138 -0.34 -6.51 -11.62
C PHE A 138 -1.87 -6.69 -11.74
N GLY A 139 -2.39 -7.89 -11.51
CA GLY A 139 -3.83 -8.13 -11.49
C GLY A 139 -4.53 -7.35 -10.37
N LYS A 140 -3.99 -7.42 -9.15
CA LYS A 140 -4.51 -6.65 -8.01
C LYS A 140 -4.24 -5.16 -8.12
N LEU A 141 -3.09 -4.77 -8.65
CA LEU A 141 -2.82 -3.37 -8.94
C LEU A 141 -3.82 -2.81 -9.97
N ALA A 142 -4.18 -3.57 -11.00
CA ALA A 142 -5.18 -3.16 -11.99
C ALA A 142 -6.58 -3.02 -11.37
N GLU A 143 -6.99 -3.93 -10.47
CA GLU A 143 -8.25 -3.78 -9.71
C GLU A 143 -8.27 -2.47 -8.90
N ILE A 144 -7.16 -2.14 -8.23
CA ILE A 144 -7.01 -0.90 -7.46
C ILE A 144 -7.08 0.32 -8.39
N VAL A 145 -6.34 0.32 -9.51
CA VAL A 145 -6.36 1.42 -10.49
C VAL A 145 -7.74 1.62 -11.10
N ALA A 146 -8.44 0.53 -11.43
CA ALA A 146 -9.82 0.60 -11.93
C ALA A 146 -10.74 1.27 -10.89
N SER A 147 -10.57 0.97 -9.60
CA SER A 147 -11.35 1.59 -8.53
C SER A 147 -11.16 3.12 -8.45
N TRP A 148 -9.98 3.64 -8.81
CA TRP A 148 -9.69 5.08 -8.80
C TRP A 148 -10.42 5.84 -9.90
N ILE A 149 -10.79 5.16 -10.99
CA ILE A 149 -11.57 5.73 -12.09
C ILE A 149 -13.07 5.57 -11.82
N ILE A 150 -13.47 4.39 -11.36
CA ILE A 150 -14.89 4.07 -11.13
C ILE A 150 -15.46 4.89 -9.98
N SER A 151 -14.71 5.11 -8.90
CA SER A 151 -15.22 5.77 -7.69
C SER A 151 -15.64 7.24 -7.92
N PRO A 152 -14.84 8.10 -8.59
CA PRO A 152 -15.27 9.45 -8.93
C PRO A 152 -16.47 9.49 -9.87
N ILE A 153 -16.55 8.59 -10.85
CA ILE A 153 -17.69 8.50 -11.77
C ILE A 153 -18.97 8.14 -11.01
N ALA A 154 -18.91 7.11 -10.18
CA ALA A 154 -20.03 6.72 -9.33
C ALA A 154 -20.45 7.85 -8.38
N GLY A 155 -19.49 8.54 -7.77
CA GLY A 155 -19.74 9.73 -6.94
C GLY A 155 -20.41 10.87 -7.71
N GLY A 156 -19.96 11.13 -8.95
CA GLY A 156 -20.56 12.13 -9.83
C GLY A 156 -22.01 11.82 -10.21
N ILE A 157 -22.29 10.56 -10.57
CA ILE A 157 -23.65 10.09 -10.87
C ILE A 157 -24.54 10.23 -9.63
N LEU A 158 -24.09 9.76 -8.46
CA LEU A 158 -24.86 9.83 -7.23
C LEU A 158 -25.10 11.28 -6.78
N SER A 159 -24.11 12.15 -6.94
CA SER A 159 -24.23 13.59 -6.68
C SER A 159 -25.27 14.24 -7.61
N PHE A 160 -25.21 13.95 -8.91
CA PHE A 160 -26.18 14.46 -9.89
C PHE A 160 -27.61 14.02 -9.57
N LEU A 161 -27.81 12.74 -9.25
CA LEU A 161 -29.12 12.21 -8.87
C LEU A 161 -29.64 12.86 -7.58
N THR A 162 -28.80 12.94 -6.55
CA THR A 162 -29.15 13.54 -5.26
C THR A 162 -29.53 15.01 -5.43
N PHE A 163 -28.72 15.77 -6.17
CA PHE A 163 -29.00 17.18 -6.45
C PHE A 163 -30.29 17.36 -7.24
N THR A 164 -30.54 16.50 -8.25
CA THR A 164 -31.78 16.55 -9.05
C THR A 164 -33.02 16.30 -8.19
N ILE A 165 -32.95 15.33 -7.26
CA ILE A 165 -34.05 15.06 -6.32
C ILE A 165 -34.26 16.25 -5.38
N ILE A 166 -33.20 16.79 -4.78
CA ILE A 166 -33.32 17.96 -3.90
C ILE A 166 -33.88 19.17 -4.66
N LYS A 167 -33.44 19.39 -5.90
CA LYS A 167 -33.96 20.47 -6.74
C LYS A 167 -35.47 20.35 -6.95
N ARG A 168 -35.92 19.18 -7.41
CA ARG A 168 -37.33 18.95 -7.72
C ARG A 168 -38.24 18.94 -6.49
N GLU A 169 -37.77 18.31 -5.41
CA GLU A 169 -38.58 18.08 -4.21
C GLU A 169 -38.52 19.24 -3.20
N VAL A 170 -37.49 20.09 -3.27
CA VAL A 170 -37.30 21.21 -2.33
C VAL A 170 -37.24 22.55 -3.04
N PHE A 171 -36.34 22.76 -4.00
CA PHE A 171 -36.11 24.09 -4.58
C PHE A 171 -37.22 24.58 -5.51
N ASP A 172 -37.86 23.68 -6.25
CA ASP A 172 -38.93 23.99 -7.20
C ASP A 172 -40.32 24.09 -6.52
N LYS A 173 -40.40 23.91 -5.20
CA LYS A 173 -41.64 24.01 -4.41
C LYS A 173 -41.79 25.39 -3.78
N ASP A 174 -43.04 25.84 -3.64
CA ASP A 174 -43.34 27.14 -3.04
C ASP A 174 -42.92 27.20 -1.57
N ASP A 175 -43.27 26.18 -0.78
CA ASP A 175 -42.84 26.04 0.62
C ASP A 175 -41.60 25.16 0.75
N LYS A 176 -40.45 25.78 0.48
CA LYS A 176 -39.13 25.12 0.50
C LYS A 176 -38.76 24.56 1.88
N MET A 177 -39.18 25.23 2.97
CA MET A 177 -38.78 24.86 4.32
C MET A 177 -39.53 23.60 4.78
N GLU A 178 -40.84 23.54 4.57
CA GLU A 178 -41.62 22.35 4.91
C GLU A 178 -41.23 21.15 4.04
N CYS A 179 -40.97 21.38 2.75
CA CYS A 179 -40.44 20.34 1.87
C CYS A 179 -39.06 19.84 2.34
N ALA A 180 -38.14 20.73 2.72
CA ALA A 180 -36.82 20.34 3.23
C ALA A 180 -36.93 19.49 4.50
N LYS A 181 -37.76 19.88 5.47
CA LYS A 181 -38.00 19.12 6.71
C LYS A 181 -38.54 17.72 6.43
N ARG A 182 -39.32 17.54 5.35
CA ARG A 182 -39.84 16.23 4.94
C ARG A 182 -38.78 15.39 4.22
N VAL A 183 -38.02 15.99 3.30
CA VAL A 183 -37.13 15.27 2.38
C VAL A 183 -35.77 14.94 3.01
N VAL A 184 -35.16 15.88 3.73
CA VAL A 184 -33.81 15.74 4.30
C VAL A 184 -33.67 14.53 5.25
N PRO A 185 -34.63 14.23 6.15
CA PRO A 185 -34.53 13.07 7.02
C PRO A 185 -34.40 11.73 6.29
N TYR A 186 -34.99 11.59 5.09
CA TYR A 186 -34.84 10.36 4.30
C TYR A 186 -33.40 10.19 3.80
N PHE A 187 -32.76 11.27 3.35
CA PHE A 187 -31.35 11.23 2.95
C PHE A 187 -30.44 10.91 4.14
N VAL A 188 -30.64 11.57 5.27
CA VAL A 188 -29.86 11.31 6.49
C VAL A 188 -30.07 9.87 6.97
N GLY A 189 -31.31 9.39 6.98
CA GLY A 189 -31.64 8.01 7.36
C GLY A 189 -30.99 6.98 6.44
N PHE A 190 -31.03 7.20 5.12
CA PHE A 190 -30.37 6.33 4.15
C PHE A 190 -28.86 6.25 4.38
N VAL A 191 -28.18 7.39 4.47
CA VAL A 191 -26.73 7.44 4.71
C VAL A 191 -26.38 6.78 6.05
N SER A 192 -27.13 7.10 7.11
CA SER A 192 -26.91 6.51 8.44
C SER A 192 -27.07 5.00 8.42
N THR A 193 -28.08 4.49 7.70
CA THR A 193 -28.31 3.05 7.55
C THR A 193 -27.13 2.38 6.84
N VAL A 194 -26.64 2.95 5.74
CA VAL A 194 -25.48 2.44 5.01
C VAL A 194 -24.22 2.42 5.88
N LEU A 195 -23.97 3.48 6.65
CA LEU A 195 -22.82 3.56 7.55
C LEU A 195 -22.91 2.52 8.68
N VAL A 196 -24.06 2.39 9.33
CA VAL A 196 -24.28 1.38 10.38
C VAL A 196 -24.12 -0.03 9.82
N LEU A 197 -24.72 -0.32 8.66
CA LEU A 197 -24.54 -1.63 8.00
C LEU A 197 -23.06 -1.88 7.68
N SER A 198 -22.32 -0.89 7.19
CA SER A 198 -20.89 -1.06 6.94
C SER A 198 -20.12 -1.36 8.22
N MET A 199 -20.46 -0.73 9.35
CA MET A 199 -19.82 -1.02 10.64
C MET A 199 -20.17 -2.42 11.17
N VAL A 200 -21.40 -2.89 10.93
CA VAL A 200 -21.85 -4.23 11.36
C VAL A 200 -21.21 -5.32 10.51
N TYR A 201 -21.22 -5.18 9.19
CA TYR A 201 -20.74 -6.23 8.28
C TYR A 201 -19.23 -6.20 8.02
N LYS A 202 -18.59 -5.04 8.18
CA LYS A 202 -17.14 -4.86 7.98
C LYS A 202 -16.44 -4.41 9.26
N GLY A 203 -17.09 -4.60 10.41
CA GLY A 203 -16.49 -4.36 11.72
C GLY A 203 -15.27 -5.25 11.97
N PRO A 204 -14.52 -5.00 13.05
CA PRO A 204 -13.31 -5.76 13.37
C PRO A 204 -13.60 -7.26 13.42
N GLU A 205 -12.91 -8.04 12.58
CA GLU A 205 -12.99 -9.50 12.56
C GLU A 205 -12.67 -10.06 13.97
N GLU A 206 -13.49 -11.00 14.45
CA GLU A 206 -13.21 -11.70 15.69
C GLU A 206 -11.86 -12.44 15.59
N PRO A 207 -11.02 -12.39 16.63
CA PRO A 207 -9.79 -13.18 16.63
C PRO A 207 -10.16 -14.67 16.51
N PRO A 208 -9.39 -15.47 15.74
CA PRO A 208 -9.66 -16.89 15.59
C PRO A 208 -9.77 -17.55 16.96
N PRO A 209 -10.72 -18.48 17.16
CA PRO A 209 -10.97 -19.06 18.47
C PRO A 209 -9.67 -19.65 19.02
N ARG A 210 -9.20 -19.11 20.15
CA ARG A 210 -8.07 -19.66 20.89
C ARG A 210 -8.45 -21.07 21.30
N HIS A 211 -8.01 -22.06 20.53
CA HIS A 211 -8.09 -23.45 20.95
C HIS A 211 -7.43 -23.56 22.31
N GLY A 212 -8.26 -23.86 23.31
CA GLY A 212 -7.87 -23.92 24.70
C GLY A 212 -6.73 -24.89 24.89
N HIS A 213 -5.60 -24.35 25.33
CA HIS A 213 -4.49 -25.12 25.86
C HIS A 213 -4.92 -25.69 27.22
N ARG A 214 -5.68 -26.81 27.22
CA ARG A 214 -5.84 -27.82 28.30
C ARG A 214 -7.15 -28.62 28.17
N ARG A 215 -7.12 -29.71 27.39
CA ARG A 215 -7.67 -31.05 27.68
C ARG A 215 -7.77 -31.82 26.37
N GLY A 216 -6.99 -32.88 26.25
CA GLY A 216 -6.94 -33.72 25.06
C GLY A 216 -5.64 -34.51 24.92
N VAL A 217 -4.98 -34.85 26.04
CA VAL A 217 -4.03 -35.96 26.06
C VAL A 217 -4.91 -37.22 26.00
N LEU A 218 -4.79 -38.01 24.92
CA LEU A 218 -5.27 -39.40 24.73
C LEU A 218 -6.40 -39.73 23.73
N HIS A 219 -6.98 -38.79 22.97
CA HIS A 219 -7.87 -39.19 21.85
C HIS A 219 -7.66 -38.32 20.61
N GLY A 220 -6.66 -38.66 19.81
CA GLY A 220 -6.36 -37.94 18.56
C GLY A 220 -5.10 -38.40 17.83
N LEU A 221 -4.67 -39.65 18.03
CA LEU A 221 -3.54 -40.28 17.34
C LEU A 221 -3.99 -41.17 16.16
N GLY A 222 -5.14 -40.89 15.56
CA GLY A 222 -5.69 -41.70 14.48
C GLY A 222 -5.86 -41.00 13.13
N ASP A 223 -6.07 -39.68 13.09
CA ASP A 223 -6.79 -39.09 11.94
C ASP A 223 -6.21 -37.77 11.41
N ARG A 224 -4.88 -37.60 11.48
CA ARG A 224 -4.17 -36.47 10.83
C ARG A 224 -2.95 -36.92 10.02
N GLY A 225 -3.03 -38.08 9.38
CA GLY A 225 -2.00 -38.60 8.48
C GLY A 225 -2.15 -38.20 7.01
N ASP A 226 -3.35 -37.79 6.59
CA ASP A 226 -3.72 -37.86 5.18
C ASP A 226 -3.94 -36.49 4.50
N GLU A 227 -4.07 -35.42 5.27
CA GLU A 227 -4.31 -34.07 4.73
C GLU A 227 -3.02 -33.28 4.45
N TRP A 228 -1.86 -33.77 4.90
CA TRP A 228 -0.53 -33.20 4.61
C TRP A 228 0.22 -33.92 3.48
N ARG A 229 -0.41 -34.91 2.84
CA ARG A 229 0.24 -35.80 1.86
C ARG A 229 0.00 -35.39 0.39
N GLY A 230 -0.67 -34.26 0.13
CA GLY A 230 -0.99 -33.76 -1.20
C GLY A 230 0.03 -32.82 -1.85
N ASP A 231 0.84 -32.10 -1.07
CA ASP A 231 1.69 -31.00 -1.58
C ASP A 231 3.20 -31.33 -1.62
N ALA A 232 3.58 -32.54 -1.22
CA ALA A 232 4.97 -33.00 -1.22
C ALA A 232 5.68 -32.94 -2.60
N PRO A 233 5.05 -33.29 -3.75
CA PRO A 233 5.77 -33.32 -5.03
C PRO A 233 6.03 -31.94 -5.65
N LEU A 234 5.37 -30.87 -5.16
CA LEU A 234 5.61 -29.49 -5.63
C LEU A 234 6.77 -28.83 -4.88
N PHE A 235 6.89 -29.09 -3.57
CA PHE A 235 7.98 -28.59 -2.73
C PHE A 235 9.35 -29.15 -3.13
N GLU A 236 9.40 -30.42 -3.54
CA GLU A 236 10.63 -31.09 -4.00
C GLU A 236 11.09 -30.58 -5.38
N LYS A 237 10.14 -30.23 -6.27
CA LYS A 237 10.43 -29.57 -7.56
C LYS A 237 10.98 -28.16 -7.40
N LEU A 238 10.48 -27.39 -6.42
CA LEU A 238 10.95 -26.03 -6.16
C LEU A 238 12.31 -26.00 -5.42
N GLN A 239 12.60 -26.99 -4.57
CA GLN A 239 13.92 -27.13 -3.97
C GLN A 239 15.01 -27.54 -4.97
N ASN A 240 14.69 -28.35 -5.98
CA ASN A 240 15.66 -28.73 -7.01
C ASN A 240 15.91 -27.65 -8.07
N GLN A 241 14.96 -26.72 -8.31
CA GLN A 241 15.20 -25.55 -9.18
C GLN A 241 16.04 -24.44 -8.52
N GLY A 242 16.11 -24.39 -7.18
CA GLY A 242 16.92 -23.40 -6.44
C GLY A 242 18.39 -23.76 -6.24
N ARG A 243 18.82 -25.01 -6.49
CA ARG A 243 20.20 -25.47 -6.24
C ARG A 243 21.21 -25.16 -7.36
N GLY A 244 20.79 -24.57 -8.47
CA GLY A 244 21.65 -24.28 -9.64
C GLY A 244 22.23 -22.86 -9.74
N ARG A 245 21.89 -21.93 -8.84
CA ARG A 245 22.40 -20.55 -8.86
C ARG A 245 22.74 -20.04 -7.45
N ILE A 246 23.81 -20.58 -6.87
CA ILE A 246 24.48 -19.96 -5.73
C ILE A 246 25.93 -19.73 -6.14
N SER A 247 26.19 -18.58 -6.78
CA SER A 247 27.53 -17.97 -6.83
C SER A 247 27.42 -16.51 -7.30
N ALA A 248 26.85 -15.64 -6.47
CA ALA A 248 27.00 -14.18 -6.60
C ALA A 248 26.59 -13.42 -5.32
N GLY A 249 26.68 -14.04 -4.13
CA GLY A 249 26.26 -13.41 -2.86
C GLY A 249 27.41 -13.05 -1.90
N GLY A 250 28.66 -13.36 -2.26
CA GLY A 250 29.82 -13.18 -1.39
C GLY A 250 30.59 -11.86 -1.57
N GLU A 251 30.42 -11.17 -2.70
CA GLU A 251 31.28 -10.02 -3.03
C GLU A 251 30.76 -8.67 -2.50
N LEU A 252 29.48 -8.57 -2.11
CA LEU A 252 28.91 -7.35 -1.53
C LEU A 252 29.21 -7.20 -0.02
N LEU A 253 29.43 -8.31 0.69
CA LEU A 253 29.75 -8.28 2.13
C LEU A 253 31.23 -7.98 2.41
N GLN A 254 32.14 -8.28 1.46
CA GLN A 254 33.56 -7.93 1.57
C GLN A 254 33.85 -6.45 1.24
N ALA A 255 32.93 -5.75 0.57
CA ALA A 255 33.10 -4.33 0.23
C ALA A 255 32.93 -3.38 1.43
N PHE A 256 32.29 -3.81 2.51
CA PHE A 256 32.05 -3.00 3.71
C PHE A 256 33.16 -3.09 4.77
N THR A 257 34.11 -4.02 4.63
CA THR A 257 35.10 -4.33 5.68
C THR A 257 36.54 -3.94 5.35
N ASP A 258 36.85 -3.48 4.13
CA ASP A 258 38.19 -3.02 3.74
C ASP A 258 38.16 -1.70 2.92
N PRO A 259 38.28 -0.52 3.58
CA PRO A 259 38.30 0.77 2.91
C PRO A 259 39.57 1.04 2.08
N HIS A 260 40.66 0.30 2.30
CA HIS A 260 41.96 0.53 1.63
C HIS A 260 42.22 -0.40 0.43
N GLY A 261 41.49 -1.52 0.33
CA GLY A 261 41.51 -2.43 -0.83
C GLY A 261 40.82 -1.88 -2.09
N LEU A 262 39.84 -0.98 -1.93
CA LEU A 262 39.04 -0.44 -3.04
C LEU A 262 39.87 0.43 -4.01
N LEU A 263 40.89 1.13 -3.50
CA LEU A 263 41.75 2.01 -4.30
C LEU A 263 42.82 1.29 -5.14
N ARG A 264 43.09 -0.01 -4.88
CA ARG A 264 43.95 -0.83 -5.76
C ARG A 264 43.18 -1.51 -6.89
N ARG A 265 41.85 -1.64 -6.78
CA ARG A 265 41.00 -2.28 -7.81
C ARG A 265 40.44 -1.31 -8.87
N LEU A 266 40.67 0.00 -8.72
CA LEU A 266 40.29 1.02 -9.71
C LEU A 266 41.37 1.33 -10.77
N ARG A 267 42.39 0.48 -10.94
CA ARG A 267 43.25 0.45 -12.14
C ARG A 267 43.11 -0.93 -12.77
N PRO A 268 42.19 -1.17 -13.74
CA PRO A 268 42.47 -0.81 -15.14
C PRO A 268 41.20 -0.64 -15.99
N TRP A 269 40.63 0.56 -16.06
CA TRP A 269 39.71 0.94 -17.14
C TRP A 269 40.41 1.69 -18.30
N GLY A 270 41.68 2.07 -18.11
CA GLY A 270 42.49 2.79 -19.12
C GLY A 270 43.21 1.93 -20.17
N GLN A 271 43.19 0.59 -20.07
CA GLN A 271 43.92 -0.27 -21.03
C GLN A 271 43.03 -1.11 -21.96
N ARG A 272 41.71 -1.21 -21.68
CA ARG A 272 40.79 -1.98 -22.54
C ARG A 272 40.34 -1.26 -23.81
N CYS A 273 40.51 0.06 -23.91
CA CYS A 273 40.25 0.81 -25.15
C CYS A 273 41.42 0.82 -26.16
N ARG A 274 42.60 0.26 -25.81
CA ARG A 274 43.79 0.30 -26.70
C ARG A 274 44.04 -0.97 -27.50
N GLN A 275 43.29 -2.05 -27.27
CA GLN A 275 43.49 -3.35 -27.93
C GLN A 275 42.49 -3.66 -29.07
N ARG A 276 41.50 -2.80 -29.33
CA ARG A 276 40.59 -2.95 -30.50
C ARG A 276 41.07 -2.23 -31.78
N ARG A 277 42.33 -1.76 -31.82
CA ARG A 277 42.89 -1.00 -32.96
C ARG A 277 44.16 -1.59 -33.58
N ARG A 278 44.51 -2.85 -33.32
CA ARG A 278 45.61 -3.53 -34.02
C ARG A 278 45.34 -5.02 -34.14
N SER A 279 44.88 -5.45 -35.32
CA SER A 279 45.56 -6.53 -36.05
C SER A 279 45.10 -6.57 -37.51
N PRO A 280 45.97 -7.02 -38.42
CA PRO A 280 45.93 -6.70 -39.85
C PRO A 280 45.48 -7.88 -40.72
N GLY A 281 44.89 -7.56 -41.88
CA GLY A 281 45.12 -8.31 -43.12
C GLY A 281 44.14 -9.43 -43.47
N GLY A 282 43.43 -9.21 -44.59
CA GLY A 282 43.04 -10.21 -45.57
C GLY A 282 41.60 -10.73 -45.48
N ASP A 283 40.75 -10.72 -46.51
CA ASP A 283 40.82 -10.18 -47.87
C ASP A 283 39.45 -10.44 -48.52
N ARG A 284 39.16 -9.71 -49.62
CA ARG A 284 38.08 -9.88 -50.63
C ARG A 284 36.73 -9.20 -50.35
N LEU A 285 36.47 -8.04 -50.98
CA LEU A 285 36.12 -7.77 -52.40
C LEU A 285 34.59 -7.81 -52.63
N CYS A 286 33.97 -6.62 -52.66
CA CYS A 286 32.96 -6.22 -53.63
C CYS A 286 33.06 -4.69 -53.77
N GLY A 287 33.41 -4.22 -54.97
CA GLY A 287 33.76 -2.83 -55.30
C GLY A 287 32.57 -1.90 -55.57
N PRO A 288 32.84 -0.66 -56.00
CA PRO A 288 31.86 0.41 -56.15
C PRO A 288 31.31 0.56 -57.59
N ASN A 289 30.21 1.30 -57.68
CA ASN A 289 29.60 1.97 -58.84
C ASN A 289 28.56 1.20 -59.67
N GLY A 290 27.34 1.75 -59.61
CA GLY A 290 26.17 1.55 -60.44
C GLY A 290 25.09 2.50 -59.96
#